data_AF-A0A917SGG5-F1
#
_entry.id   AF-A0A917SGG5-F1
#
_cell.length_a   1.000
_cell.length_b   1.000
_cell.length_c   1.000
_cell.angle_alpha   90.00
_cell.angle_beta   90.00
_cell.angle_gamma   90.00
#
_symmetry.space_group_name_H-M   'P 1'
#
loop_
_entity.id
_entity.type
_entity.pdbx_description
1 polymer ?
#
loop_
_entity_poly.entity_id
_entity_poly.type
_entity_poly.pdbx_seq_one_letter_code
_entity_poly.pdbx_strand_id
1 'polypeptide(L)'
;MSDTLVGVSPPSPQPEEPATGPQRELSAEELAVVEGLVRQARDSGMSLTGPNGLLKALTKTMIETALDEEISDHLGYDKHAPEGRNGGNSRNGKRSKTVFKSG
;
A
#
# COMPACT_ATOMS: atom_id res chain seq x y z
N MET A 1 -39.86 -15.97 -34.91
CA MET A 1 -38.45 -15.54 -34.83
C MET A 1 -38.16 -15.33 -33.36
N SER A 2 -37.49 -16.30 -32.73
CA SER A 2 -37.13 -16.20 -31.31
C SER A 2 -35.65 -15.85 -31.27
N ASP A 3 -35.32 -14.62 -30.87
CA ASP A 3 -33.93 -14.25 -30.63
C ASP A 3 -33.68 -14.08 -29.13
N THR A 4 -32.48 -14.47 -28.75
CA THR A 4 -32.14 -15.10 -27.48
C THR A 4 -31.66 -14.07 -26.46
N LEU A 5 -32.16 -14.17 -25.24
CA LEU A 5 -31.73 -13.39 -24.09
C LEU A 5 -30.38 -13.95 -23.59
N VAL A 6 -29.27 -13.29 -23.92
CA VAL A 6 -27.94 -13.64 -23.40
C VAL A 6 -27.89 -13.26 -21.91
N GLY A 7 -28.08 -14.25 -21.04
CA GLY A 7 -27.81 -14.11 -19.62
C GLY A 7 -26.32 -13.99 -19.38
N VAL A 8 -25.86 -12.82 -18.93
CA VAL A 8 -24.51 -12.68 -18.35
C VAL A 8 -24.54 -13.38 -17.00
N SER A 9 -24.00 -14.59 -16.96
CA SER A 9 -23.74 -15.29 -15.71
C SER A 9 -22.63 -14.54 -14.96
N PRO A 10 -22.81 -14.15 -13.69
CA PRO A 10 -21.70 -13.63 -12.90
C PRO A 10 -20.62 -14.72 -12.79
N PRO A 11 -19.33 -14.38 -12.86
CA PRO A 11 -18.28 -15.37 -12.67
C PRO A 11 -18.46 -16.01 -11.31
N SER A 12 -18.47 -17.35 -11.27
CA SER A 12 -18.45 -18.10 -10.02
C SER A 12 -17.28 -17.61 -9.16
N PRO A 13 -17.46 -17.41 -7.83
CA PRO A 13 -16.35 -17.10 -6.96
C PRO A 13 -15.35 -18.24 -7.10
N GLN A 14 -14.20 -17.97 -7.71
CA GLN A 14 -13.11 -18.92 -7.66
C GLN A 14 -12.77 -19.11 -6.17
N PRO A 15 -12.50 -20.34 -5.71
CA PRO A 15 -11.94 -20.51 -4.39
C PRO A 15 -10.65 -19.69 -4.34
N GLU A 16 -10.68 -18.59 -3.59
CA GLU A 16 -9.51 -17.83 -3.22
C GLU A 16 -8.56 -18.84 -2.56
N GLU A 17 -7.51 -19.26 -3.28
CA GLU A 17 -6.48 -20.10 -2.67
C GLU A 17 -6.00 -19.37 -1.41
N PRO A 18 -5.82 -20.07 -0.27
CA PRO A 18 -5.32 -19.43 0.93
C PRO A 18 -4.00 -18.76 0.55
N ALA A 19 -3.93 -17.44 0.75
CA ALA A 19 -2.75 -16.61 0.51
C ALA A 19 -1.58 -17.11 1.38
N THR A 20 -0.99 -18.22 0.98
CA THR A 20 0.12 -18.91 1.63
C THR A 20 1.37 -18.46 0.90
N GLY A 21 1.52 -17.13 0.79
CA GLY A 21 2.81 -16.56 0.44
C GLY A 21 3.80 -16.90 1.56
N PRO A 22 5.09 -17.11 1.26
CA PRO A 22 6.08 -17.31 2.31
C PRO A 22 6.04 -16.12 3.27
N GLN A 23 5.80 -16.39 4.55
CA GLN A 23 5.99 -15.41 5.61
C GLN A 23 7.49 -15.15 5.70
N ARG A 24 7.95 -14.11 4.99
CA ARG A 24 9.34 -13.68 5.05
C ARG A 24 9.63 -13.21 6.48
N GLU A 25 10.52 -13.92 7.16
CA GLU A 25 11.12 -13.42 8.39
C GLU A 25 12.00 -12.20 8.06
N LEU A 26 12.01 -11.22 8.97
CA LEU A 26 12.89 -10.06 8.84
C LEU A 26 14.34 -10.50 8.99
N SER A 27 15.19 -10.04 8.09
CA SER A 27 16.64 -10.18 8.18
C SER A 27 17.18 -9.49 9.44
N ALA A 28 18.38 -9.88 9.87
CA ALA A 28 19.04 -9.26 11.01
C ALA A 28 19.21 -7.73 10.84
N GLU A 29 19.43 -7.26 9.61
CA GLU A 29 19.55 -5.84 9.29
C GLU A 29 18.22 -5.12 9.46
N GLU A 30 17.12 -5.69 8.95
CA GLU A 30 15.77 -5.14 9.11
C GLU A 30 15.37 -5.09 10.60
N LEU A 31 15.70 -6.14 11.37
CA LEU A 31 15.45 -6.18 12.82
C LEU A 31 16.26 -5.11 13.56
N ALA A 32 17.51 -4.88 13.18
CA ALA A 32 18.34 -3.83 13.79
C ALA A 32 17.76 -2.43 13.53
N VAL A 33 17.21 -2.18 12.34
CA VAL A 33 16.51 -0.93 12.03
C VAL A 33 15.25 -0.78 12.88
N VAL A 34 14.44 -1.83 13.00
CA VAL A 34 13.24 -1.83 13.85
C VAL A 34 13.59 -1.55 15.31
N GLU A 35 14.65 -2.18 15.84
CA GLU A 35 15.12 -1.92 17.20
C GLU A 35 15.56 -0.45 17.37
N GLY A 36 16.30 0.09 16.41
CA GLY A 36 16.70 1.50 16.39
C GLY A 36 15.50 2.45 16.45
N LEU A 37 14.46 2.20 15.64
CA LEU A 37 13.23 2.99 15.66
C LEU A 37 12.51 2.92 17.01
N VAL A 38 12.44 1.72 17.63
CA VAL A 38 11.84 1.54 18.95
C VAL A 38 12.61 2.30 20.03
N ARG A 39 13.95 2.26 20.00
CA ARG A 39 14.80 3.03 20.93
C ARG A 39 14.59 4.53 20.75
N GLN A 40 14.66 5.04 19.53
CA GLN A 40 14.43 6.46 19.24
C GLN A 40 13.04 6.96 19.65
N ALA A 41 11.99 6.14 19.46
CA ALA A 41 10.66 6.48 19.91
C ALA A 41 10.60 6.62 21.44
N ARG A 42 11.25 5.71 22.19
CA ARG A 42 11.34 5.80 23.65
C ARG A 42 12.10 7.04 24.11
N ASP A 43 13.25 7.32 23.50
CA ASP A 43 14.11 8.46 23.86
C ASP A 43 13.43 9.81 23.59
N SER A 44 12.58 9.87 22.57
CA SER A 44 11.78 11.05 22.23
C SER A 44 10.46 11.16 22.99
N GLY A 45 10.12 10.18 23.85
CA GLY A 45 8.84 10.11 24.56
C GLY A 45 7.64 9.81 23.65
N MET A 46 7.87 9.35 22.42
CA MET A 46 6.83 8.92 21.50
C MET A 46 6.26 7.56 21.93
N SER A 47 4.93 7.46 22.00
CA SER A 47 4.28 6.18 22.26
C SER A 47 4.56 5.17 21.14
N LEU A 48 4.77 3.90 21.47
CA LEU A 48 4.93 2.86 20.45
C LEU A 48 3.62 2.59 19.68
N THR A 49 2.48 2.75 20.36
CA THR A 49 1.14 2.51 19.83
C THR A 49 0.22 3.72 20.02
N GLY A 50 -1.02 3.63 19.52
CA GLY A 50 -2.00 4.70 19.65
C GLY A 50 -2.00 5.71 18.49
N PRO A 51 -2.87 6.75 18.55
CA PRO A 51 -3.17 7.63 17.42
C PRO A 51 -1.99 8.53 16.99
N ASN A 52 -1.00 8.71 17.85
CA ASN A 52 0.22 9.46 17.55
C ASN A 52 1.47 8.59 17.77
N GLY A 53 1.31 7.26 17.78
CA GLY A 53 2.39 6.32 18.07
C GLY A 53 3.17 5.87 16.85
N LEU A 54 4.36 5.32 17.09
CA LEU A 54 5.31 4.87 16.06
C LEU A 54 4.65 3.89 15.07
N LEU A 55 3.91 2.89 15.58
CA LEU A 55 3.31 1.87 14.70
C LEU A 55 2.34 2.48 13.69
N LYS A 56 1.54 3.48 14.11
CA LYS A 56 0.62 4.16 13.20
C LYS A 56 1.38 4.97 12.14
N ALA A 57 2.45 5.65 12.53
CA ALA A 57 3.29 6.39 11.59
C ALA A 57 3.94 5.44 10.57
N LEU A 58 4.47 4.31 11.02
CA LEU A 58 5.08 3.31 10.16
C LEU A 58 4.07 2.71 9.16
N THR A 59 2.89 2.29 9.63
CA THR A 59 1.84 1.78 8.74
C THR A 59 1.41 2.82 7.71
N LYS A 60 1.27 4.09 8.11
CA LYS A 60 0.97 5.18 7.19
C LYS A 60 2.03 5.28 6.10
N THR A 61 3.31 5.35 6.48
CA THR A 61 4.43 5.45 5.54
C THR A 61 4.46 4.26 4.58
N MET A 62 4.33 3.03 5.09
CA MET A 62 4.30 1.83 4.25
C MET A 62 3.18 1.87 3.20
N ILE A 63 1.96 2.24 3.60
CA ILE A 63 0.82 2.32 2.67
C ILE A 63 1.05 3.45 1.65
N GLU A 64 1.50 4.62 2.08
CA GLU A 64 1.76 5.74 1.17
C GLU A 64 2.89 5.41 0.16
N THR A 65 3.93 4.70 0.59
CA THR A 65 5.01 4.23 -0.29
C THR A 65 4.50 3.21 -1.30
N ALA A 66 3.75 2.20 -0.86
CA ALA A 66 3.19 1.20 -1.76
C ALA A 66 2.25 1.82 -2.81
N LEU A 67 1.42 2.79 -2.42
CA LEU A 67 0.56 3.52 -3.35
C LEU A 67 1.37 4.41 -4.32
N ASP A 68 2.45 5.04 -3.86
CA ASP A 68 3.30 5.85 -4.74
C ASP A 68 3.99 4.99 -5.82
N GLU A 69 4.43 3.78 -5.45
CA GLU A 69 4.98 2.76 -6.36
C GLU A 69 3.92 2.25 -7.33
N GLU A 70 2.72 1.92 -6.86
CA GLU A 70 1.62 1.48 -7.73
C GLU A 70 1.28 2.52 -8.81
N ILE A 71 1.34 3.82 -8.48
CA ILE A 71 1.15 4.88 -9.48
C ILE A 71 2.32 4.94 -10.47
N SER A 72 3.55 4.66 -10.05
CA SER A 72 4.70 4.59 -10.98
C SER A 72 4.50 3.45 -11.97
N ASP A 73 4.12 2.28 -11.48
CA ASP A 73 3.83 1.10 -12.30
C ASP A 73 2.65 1.34 -13.24
N HIS A 74 1.56 1.92 -12.73
CA HIS A 74 0.36 2.19 -13.52
C HIS A 74 0.61 3.20 -14.65
N LEU A 75 1.42 4.24 -14.40
CA LEU A 75 1.74 5.26 -15.40
C LEU A 75 2.91 4.87 -16.30
N GLY A 76 3.73 3.89 -15.88
CA GLY A 76 4.95 3.47 -16.56
C GLY A 76 6.11 4.46 -16.41
N TYR A 77 6.05 5.40 -15.47
CA TYR A 77 7.12 6.36 -15.21
C TYR A 77 7.11 6.89 -13.77
N ASP A 78 8.31 7.23 -13.28
CA ASP A 78 8.50 7.79 -11.95
C ASP A 78 8.10 9.25 -11.83
N LYS A 79 7.88 9.68 -10.59
CA LYS A 79 7.55 11.08 -10.32
C LYS A 79 8.64 12.01 -10.87
N HIS A 80 8.22 12.97 -11.69
CA HIS A 80 9.08 13.96 -12.38
C HIS A 80 9.97 13.40 -13.50
N ALA A 81 9.84 12.12 -13.86
CA ALA A 81 10.58 11.53 -14.95
C ALA A 81 10.19 12.18 -16.31
N PRO A 82 11.15 12.45 -17.20
CA PRO A 82 10.89 13.10 -18.49
C PRO A 82 9.93 12.32 -19.39
N GLU A 83 9.85 11.00 -19.23
CA GLU A 83 8.94 10.08 -19.94
C GLU A 83 7.46 10.45 -19.73
N GLY A 84 7.13 11.08 -18.61
CA GLY A 84 5.78 11.54 -18.31
C GLY A 84 5.40 12.88 -18.95
N ARG A 85 6.32 13.58 -19.63
CA ARG A 85 6.04 14.90 -20.22
C ARG A 85 5.22 14.78 -21.49
N ASN A 86 4.23 15.66 -21.65
CA ASN A 86 3.30 15.69 -22.78
C ASN A 86 2.50 14.39 -22.99
N GLY A 87 2.37 13.56 -21.94
CA GLY A 87 1.50 12.39 -21.93
C GLY A 87 0.03 12.74 -21.66
N GLY A 88 -0.89 11.91 -22.14
CA GLY A 88 -2.34 12.10 -21.92
C GLY A 88 -2.80 11.86 -20.47
N ASN A 89 -2.02 11.15 -19.66
CA ASN A 89 -2.30 10.89 -18.25
C ASN A 89 -1.08 11.29 -17.39
N SER A 90 -1.28 12.27 -16.51
CA SER A 90 -0.22 12.87 -15.68
C SER A 90 -0.54 12.76 -14.20
N ARG A 91 0.49 12.57 -13.37
CA ARG A 91 0.36 12.67 -11.90
C ARG A 91 -0.18 14.07 -11.54
N ASN A 92 -1.29 14.13 -10.80
CA ASN A 92 -1.99 15.37 -10.47
C ASN A 92 -2.07 15.65 -8.95
N GLY A 93 -0.93 15.50 -8.26
CA GLY A 93 -0.83 15.75 -6.82
C GLY A 93 -1.30 14.59 -5.94
N LYS A 94 -1.65 14.89 -4.68
CA LYS A 94 -2.07 13.93 -3.65
C LYS A 94 -3.35 14.42 -2.95
N ARG A 95 -4.15 13.49 -2.43
CA ARG A 95 -5.38 13.78 -1.67
C ARG A 95 -5.36 13.06 -0.33
N SER A 96 -5.82 13.71 0.74
CA SER A 96 -5.90 13.10 2.07
C SER A 96 -7.09 12.14 2.24
N LYS A 97 -6.84 10.94 2.79
CA LYS A 97 -7.90 9.99 3.17
C LYS A 97 -7.65 9.47 4.57
N THR A 98 -8.65 9.56 5.44
CA THR A 98 -8.64 8.87 6.73
C THR A 98 -9.09 7.44 6.53
N VAL A 99 -8.23 6.49 6.90
CA VAL A 99 -8.51 5.06 6.84
C VAL A 99 -8.69 4.54 8.26
N PHE A 100 -9.78 3.81 8.48
CA PHE A 100 -10.03 3.11 9.74
C PHE A 100 -9.57 1.68 9.61
N LYS A 101 -8.85 1.16 10.61
CA LYS A 101 -8.57 -0.27 10.72
C LYS A 101 -9.71 -0.94 11.48
N SER A 102 -10.08 -2.15 11.08
CA SER A 102 -10.88 -3.02 11.95
C SER A 102 -10.09 -3.34 13.22
N GLY A 103 -10.80 -3.40 14.35
CA GLY A 103 -10.27 -3.85 15.63
C GLY A 103 -10.20 -5.37 15.68
#